data_AF-A0A9D8SN17-F1
#
_entry.id   AF-A0A9D8SN17-F1
#
_cell.length_a   1.000
_cell.length_b   1.000
_cell.length_c   1.000
_cell.angle_alpha   90.00
_cell.angle_beta   90.00
_cell.angle_gamma   90.00
#
_symmetry.space_group_name_H-M   'P 1'
#
loop_
_entity.id
_entity.type
_entity.pdbx_description
1 polymer ?
#
loop_
_entity_poly.entity_id
_entity_poly.type
_entity_poly.pdbx_seq_one_letter_code
_entity_poly.pdbx_strand_id
1 'polypeptide(L)'
;MRVDLFDFELDKELIAKVPANPRDTSRLLDLSDEKEIVDRHFYDLPDILQKGDVLVFNNTKVIPARLYGRRGEAEVEVTLYHPENGLTWHAFIKNAKRLHPEDIVTFYTSEIN
;
A
#
# COMPACT_ATOMS: atom_id res chain seq x y z
N MET A 1 19.31 0.05 -13.32
CA MET A 1 18.21 0.58 -14.15
C MET A 1 18.60 1.98 -14.61
N ARG A 2 18.51 2.28 -15.90
CA ARG A 2 18.76 3.61 -16.48
C ARG A 2 17.50 4.46 -16.26
N VAL A 3 17.51 5.32 -15.24
CA VAL A 3 16.33 6.10 -14.81
C VAL A 3 15.97 7.21 -15.81
N ASP A 4 16.96 7.67 -16.57
CA ASP A 4 16.84 8.65 -17.66
C ASP A 4 15.88 8.22 -18.78
N LEU A 5 15.71 6.91 -18.98
CA LEU A 5 14.80 6.38 -20.01
C LEU A 5 13.31 6.65 -19.73
N PHE A 6 12.98 7.11 -18.53
CA PHE A 6 11.61 7.39 -18.09
C PHE A 6 11.38 8.88 -17.82
N ASP A 7 12.34 9.73 -18.17
CA ASP A 7 12.23 11.18 -17.99
C ASP A 7 11.37 11.81 -19.09
N PHE A 8 10.60 12.84 -18.75
CA PHE A 8 9.76 13.59 -19.69
C PHE A 8 9.57 15.02 -19.21
N GLU A 9 9.34 15.94 -20.15
CA GLU A 9 9.04 17.32 -19.81
C GLU A 9 7.64 17.41 -19.20
N LEU A 10 7.57 17.81 -17.93
CA LEU A 10 6.33 18.05 -17.20
C LEU A 10 6.27 19.50 -16.72
N ASP A 11 5.32 20.26 -17.25
CA ASP A 11 4.98 21.57 -16.70
C ASP A 11 4.43 21.38 -15.28
N LYS A 12 5.00 22.10 -14.31
CA LYS A 12 4.61 22.04 -12.89
C LYS A 12 3.18 22.49 -12.66
N GLU A 13 2.63 23.35 -13.53
CA GLU A 13 1.24 23.78 -13.41
C GLU A 13 0.23 22.68 -13.76
N LEU A 14 0.66 21.61 -14.44
CA LEU A 14 -0.16 20.43 -14.73
C LEU A 14 -0.26 19.46 -13.54
N ILE A 15 0.53 19.67 -12.47
CA ILE A 15 0.47 18.84 -11.26
C ILE A 15 -0.72 19.30 -10.41
N ALA A 16 -1.75 18.46 -10.32
CA ALA A 16 -2.92 18.74 -9.53
C ALA A 16 -2.57 18.98 -8.04
N LYS A 17 -2.95 20.14 -7.52
CA LYS A 17 -2.77 20.52 -6.10
C LYS A 17 -3.91 20.04 -5.20
N VAL A 18 -5.09 19.87 -5.78
CA VAL A 18 -6.32 19.39 -5.14
C VAL A 18 -7.03 18.40 -6.07
N PRO A 19 -7.79 17.43 -5.55
CA PRO A 19 -8.56 16.53 -6.39
C PRO A 19 -9.68 17.26 -7.14
N ALA A 20 -10.11 16.70 -8.26
CA ALA A 20 -11.35 17.10 -8.91
C ALA A 20 -12.54 16.94 -7.95
N ASN A 21 -13.54 17.82 -8.08
CA ASN A 21 -14.77 17.76 -7.30
C ASN A 21 -15.98 18.07 -8.21
N PRO A 22 -16.88 17.11 -8.47
CA PRO A 22 -16.90 15.71 -7.97
C PRO A 22 -15.70 14.86 -8.42
N ARG A 23 -15.35 13.83 -7.65
CA ARG A 23 -14.10 13.05 -7.87
C ARG A 23 -14.06 12.33 -9.22
N ASP A 24 -15.20 11.84 -9.68
CA ASP A 24 -15.37 11.12 -10.95
C ASP A 24 -15.33 12.02 -12.19
N THR A 25 -15.25 13.35 -12.01
CA THR A 25 -15.03 14.31 -13.11
C THR A 25 -13.56 14.45 -13.52
N SER A 26 -12.65 13.71 -12.88
CA SER A 26 -11.25 13.64 -13.35
C SER A 26 -11.18 13.02 -14.75
N ARG A 27 -10.22 13.49 -15.57
CA ARG A 27 -9.91 12.87 -16.87
C ARG A 27 -9.40 11.43 -16.68
N LEU A 28 -9.76 10.57 -17.63
CA LEU A 28 -9.30 9.20 -17.77
C LEU A 28 -8.64 9.08 -19.15
N LEU A 29 -7.34 8.78 -19.19
CA LEU A 29 -6.64 8.48 -20.44
C LEU A 29 -6.79 6.97 -20.71
N ASP A 30 -7.61 6.62 -21.69
CA ASP A 30 -7.87 5.24 -22.09
C ASP A 30 -6.83 4.81 -23.14
N LEU A 31 -6.03 3.82 -22.76
CA LEU A 31 -4.98 3.17 -23.56
C LEU A 31 -5.25 1.66 -23.69
N SER A 32 -6.53 1.25 -23.68
CA SER A 32 -6.93 -0.16 -23.80
C SER A 32 -6.62 -0.77 -25.17
N ASP A 33 -6.47 0.07 -26.21
CA ASP A 33 -5.95 -0.30 -27.53
C ASP A 33 -4.56 0.34 -27.73
N GLU A 34 -3.58 -0.44 -28.17
CA GLU A 34 -2.20 0.04 -28.43
C GLU A 34 -2.12 1.12 -29.51
N LYS A 35 -3.12 1.22 -30.39
CA LYS A 35 -3.14 2.17 -31.52
C LYS A 35 -3.98 3.40 -31.27
N GLU A 36 -4.78 3.42 -30.21
CA GLU A 36 -5.69 4.51 -29.91
C GLU A 36 -5.39 5.13 -28.56
N ILE A 37 -5.46 6.46 -28.52
CA ILE A 37 -5.37 7.25 -27.29
C ILE A 37 -6.69 7.99 -27.20
N VAL A 38 -7.49 7.66 -26.19
CA VAL A 38 -8.84 8.22 -26.03
C VAL A 38 -8.91 9.01 -24.73
N ASP A 39 -9.30 10.27 -24.85
CA ASP A 39 -9.64 11.12 -23.70
C ASP A 39 -11.08 10.83 -23.26
N ARG A 40 -11.23 10.41 -22.00
CA ARG A 40 -12.52 10.18 -21.32
C ARG A 40 -12.57 10.91 -19.99
N HIS A 41 -13.69 10.80 -19.30
CA HIS A 41 -13.79 11.11 -17.88
C HIS A 41 -13.91 9.82 -17.06
N PHE A 42 -13.59 9.88 -15.77
CA PHE A 42 -13.60 8.69 -14.92
C PHE A 42 -15.00 8.10 -14.74
N TYR A 43 -16.06 8.92 -14.82
CA TYR A 43 -17.43 8.41 -14.86
C TYR A 43 -17.77 7.57 -16.11
N ASP A 44 -16.96 7.62 -17.17
CA ASP A 44 -17.10 6.78 -18.38
C ASP A 44 -16.46 5.39 -18.20
N LEU A 45 -15.74 5.15 -17.09
CA LEU A 45 -15.06 3.87 -16.82
C LEU A 45 -15.98 2.64 -16.99
N PRO A 46 -17.26 2.66 -16.56
CA PRO A 46 -18.14 1.50 -16.76
C PRO A 46 -18.35 1.12 -18.23
N ASP A 47 -18.24 2.06 -19.17
CA ASP A 47 -18.50 1.82 -20.60
C ASP A 47 -17.38 1.04 -21.30
N ILE A 48 -16.18 1.01 -20.70
CA ILE A 48 -15.02 0.27 -21.24
C ILE A 48 -14.78 -1.07 -20.54
N LEU A 49 -15.61 -1.41 -19.53
CA LEU A 49 -15.54 -2.70 -18.85
C LEU A 49 -16.44 -3.73 -19.54
N GLN A 50 -16.01 -4.98 -19.53
CA GLN A 50 -16.77 -6.11 -20.05
C GLN A 50 -17.35 -6.96 -18.93
N LYS A 51 -18.43 -7.68 -19.27
CA LYS A 51 -19.01 -8.65 -18.34
C LYS A 51 -17.99 -9.72 -18.01
N GLY A 52 -17.66 -9.85 -16.72
CA GLY A 52 -16.69 -10.80 -16.21
C GLY A 52 -15.39 -10.16 -15.73
N ASP A 53 -15.17 -8.87 -16.01
CA ASP A 53 -14.03 -8.13 -15.48
C ASP A 53 -14.09 -8.02 -13.96
N VAL A 54 -12.89 -8.00 -13.33
CA VAL A 54 -12.73 -7.88 -11.89
C VAL A 54 -11.96 -6.61 -11.57
N LEU A 55 -12.61 -5.69 -10.86
CA LEU A 55 -11.96 -4.51 -10.31
C LEU A 55 -11.33 -4.84 -8.96
N VAL A 56 -10.00 -4.86 -8.92
CA VAL A 56 -9.24 -5.09 -7.69
C VAL A 56 -8.88 -3.74 -7.07
N PHE A 57 -9.58 -3.37 -6.01
CA PHE A 57 -9.30 -2.14 -5.27
C PHE A 57 -8.32 -2.41 -4.13
N ASN A 58 -7.32 -1.55 -4.00
CA ASN A 58 -6.49 -1.54 -2.82
C ASN A 58 -7.23 -0.82 -1.68
N ASN A 59 -7.59 -1.57 -0.64
CA ASN A 59 -8.15 -1.01 0.59
C ASN A 59 -7.08 -1.03 1.69
N THR A 60 -6.37 0.09 1.87
CA THR A 60 -5.35 0.22 2.92
C THR A 60 -6.01 0.43 4.28
N LYS A 61 -5.70 -0.45 5.23
CA LYS A 61 -6.00 -0.24 6.65
C LYS A 61 -4.69 -0.02 7.38
N VAL A 62 -4.57 1.12 8.07
CA VAL A 62 -3.48 1.34 9.02
C VAL A 62 -3.81 0.54 10.27
N ILE A 63 -3.08 -0.56 10.50
CA ILE A 63 -3.15 -1.31 11.75
C ILE A 63 -1.97 -0.86 12.60
N PRO A 64 -2.18 -0.10 13.70
CA PRO A 64 -1.13 0.21 14.65
C PRO A 64 -0.75 -1.09 15.38
N ALA A 65 0.23 -1.79 14.85
CA ALA A 65 0.59 -3.14 15.25
C ALA A 65 2.10 -3.32 15.45
N ARG A 66 2.83 -2.21 15.63
CA ARG A 66 4.26 -2.24 15.93
C ARG A 66 4.47 -2.39 17.43
N LEU A 67 5.13 -3.47 17.81
CA LEU A 67 5.50 -3.82 19.17
C LEU A 67 7.02 -3.88 19.29
N TYR A 68 7.54 -3.44 20.43
CA TYR A 68 8.95 -3.56 20.79
C TYR A 68 9.08 -4.56 21.94
N GLY A 69 10.03 -5.47 21.82
CA GLY A 69 10.21 -6.53 22.80
C GLY A 69 11.65 -7.02 22.90
N ARG A 70 11.89 -7.85 23.90
CA ARG A 70 13.19 -8.45 24.17
C ARG A 70 13.08 -9.95 24.47
N ARG A 71 14.08 -10.70 24.04
CA ARG A 71 14.37 -12.07 24.50
C ARG A 71 15.73 -12.06 25.20
N GLY A 72 15.74 -12.04 26.53
CA GLY A 72 16.95 -11.71 27.29
C GLY A 72 17.41 -10.28 26.97
N GLU A 73 18.66 -10.12 26.51
CA GLU A 73 19.19 -8.82 26.06
C GLU A 73 18.95 -8.52 24.57
N ALA A 74 18.41 -9.48 23.80
CA ALA A 74 18.19 -9.31 22.38
C ALA A 74 16.90 -8.52 22.09
N GLU A 75 17.03 -7.35 21.50
CA GLU A 75 15.89 -6.53 21.06
C GLU A 75 15.33 -6.98 19.70
N VAL A 76 14.00 -6.98 19.62
CA VAL A 76 13.22 -7.27 18.42
C VAL A 76 12.10 -6.25 18.24
N GLU A 77 11.81 -5.94 16.98
CA GLU A 77 10.67 -5.10 16.59
C GLU A 77 9.71 -5.99 15.79
N VAL A 78 8.46 -6.06 16.22
CA VAL A 78 7.44 -6.96 15.69
C VAL A 78 6.31 -6.12 15.12
N THR A 79 5.98 -6.29 13.84
CA THR A 79 4.83 -5.65 13.19
C THR A 79 3.78 -6.71 12.87
N LEU A 80 2.67 -6.73 13.60
CA LEU A 80 1.56 -7.64 13.32
C LEU A 80 0.83 -7.18 12.06
N TYR A 81 0.56 -8.08 11.11
CA TYR A 81 -0.06 -7.71 9.84
C TYR A 81 -1.29 -8.54 9.46
N HIS A 82 -1.49 -9.71 10.06
CA HIS A 82 -2.68 -10.52 9.80
C HIS A 82 -3.12 -11.28 11.06
N PRO A 83 -4.29 -10.97 11.66
CA PRO A 83 -4.83 -11.77 12.75
C PRO A 83 -5.37 -13.09 12.18
N GLU A 84 -4.93 -14.23 12.74
CA GLU A 84 -5.49 -15.55 12.39
C GLU A 84 -6.69 -15.89 13.29
N ASN A 85 -6.53 -15.66 14.60
CA ASN A 85 -7.59 -15.67 15.60
C ASN A 85 -7.28 -14.54 16.58
N GLY A 86 -8.23 -14.09 17.40
CA GLY A 86 -8.05 -12.89 18.24
C GLY A 86 -6.82 -12.89 19.18
N LEU A 87 -6.10 -14.01 19.31
CA LEU A 87 -4.88 -14.17 20.09
C LEU A 87 -3.63 -14.51 19.26
N THR A 88 -3.75 -14.91 17.99
CA THR A 88 -2.63 -15.27 17.11
C THR A 88 -2.56 -14.37 15.87
N TRP A 89 -1.34 -14.03 15.49
CA TRP A 89 -1.07 -13.09 14.42
C TRP A 89 0.12 -13.54 13.59
N HIS A 90 0.05 -13.32 12.28
CA HIS A 90 1.26 -13.22 11.48
C HIS A 90 1.93 -11.88 11.72
N ALA A 91 3.26 -11.93 11.83
CA ALA A 91 4.07 -10.75 12.11
C ALA A 91 5.33 -10.71 11.25
N PHE A 92 5.77 -9.50 10.93
CA PHE A 92 7.12 -9.24 10.44
C PHE A 92 8.02 -8.92 11.64
N ILE A 93 9.16 -9.60 11.74
CA ILE A 93 10.09 -9.41 12.85
C ILE A 93 11.42 -8.88 12.33
N LYS A 94 11.79 -7.69 12.79
CA LYS A 94 13.15 -7.16 12.62
C LYS A 94 14.07 -7.87 13.61
N ASN A 95 15.25 -8.27 13.14
CA ASN A 95 16.18 -9.14 13.87
C ASN A 95 15.65 -10.56 14.14
N ALA A 96 14.76 -11.09 13.31
CA ALA A 96 14.19 -12.45 13.45
C ALA A 96 15.24 -13.57 13.60
N LYS A 97 16.45 -13.40 13.03
CA LYS A 97 17.57 -14.35 13.19
C LYS A 97 17.99 -14.57 14.65
N ARG A 98 17.61 -13.66 15.55
CA ARG A 98 17.84 -13.79 16.99
C ARG A 98 16.74 -14.56 17.69
N LEU A 99 15.69 -15.02 17.01
CA LEU A 99 14.59 -15.80 17.58
C LEU A 99 14.57 -17.23 17.01
N HIS A 100 14.06 -18.14 17.81
CA HIS A 100 13.75 -19.52 17.46
C HIS A 100 12.28 -19.82 17.78
N PRO A 101 11.69 -20.87 17.20
CA PRO A 101 10.39 -21.37 17.63
C PRO A 101 10.37 -21.60 19.14
N GLU A 102 9.22 -21.37 19.77
CA GLU A 102 8.98 -21.43 21.22
C GLU A 102 9.69 -20.36 22.07
N ASP A 103 10.44 -19.42 21.48
CA ASP A 103 11.00 -18.30 22.24
C ASP A 103 9.89 -17.41 22.82
N ILE A 104 10.05 -17.04 24.09
CA ILE A 104 9.19 -16.07 24.77
C ILE A 104 9.80 -14.67 24.63
N VAL A 105 9.06 -13.76 24.02
CA VAL A 105 9.42 -12.34 23.88
C VAL A 105 8.58 -11.51 24.83
N THR A 106 9.23 -10.73 25.69
CA THR A 106 8.54 -9.78 26.58
C THR A 106 8.43 -8.44 25.87
N PHE A 107 7.19 -8.01 25.60
CA PHE A 107 6.89 -6.72 24.99
C PHE A 107 6.79 -5.60 26.03
N TYR A 108 7.19 -4.40 25.63
CA TYR A 108 7.04 -3.20 26.43
C TYR A 108 6.51 -2.05 25.57
N THR A 109 5.78 -1.14 26.21
CA THR A 109 5.39 0.12 25.57
C THR A 109 6.59 1.06 25.62
N SER A 110 7.24 1.31 24.50
CA SER A 110 7.98 2.56 24.34
C SER A 110 6.92 3.67 24.32
N GLU A 111 7.03 4.67 25.19
CA GLU A 111 6.21 5.88 25.03
C GLU A 111 6.37 6.38 23.59
N ILE A 112 5.25 6.53 22.89
CA ILE A 112 5.22 7.08 21.54
C ILE A 112 5.52 8.57 21.71
N ASN A 113 6.79 8.95 21.65
CA ASN A 113 7.19 10.35 21.46
C ASN A 113 6.82 10.82 20.05
#